data_AF-A0A2E0RXB8-F1
#
_entry.id   AF-A0A2E0RXB8-F1
#
_cell.length_a   1.000
_cell.length_b   1.000
_cell.length_c   1.000
_cell.angle_alpha   90.00
_cell.angle_beta   90.00
_cell.angle_gamma   90.00
#
_symmetry.space_group_name_H-M   'P 1'
#
loop_
_entity.id
_entity.type
_entity.pdbx_description
1 polymer ?
#
loop_
_entity_poly.entity_id
_entity_poly.type
_entity_poly.pdbx_seq_one_letter_code
_entity_poly.pdbx_strand_id
1 'polypeptide(L)'
;MDSSAMLGVPATPVLTVEEAASVLRIGRSLAYQLAQEYDASGGVSGLPVVRFGGCLRVPRWALLELAHCGRVVRLCDATVPSELPADVEGAVDVD
;
A
#
# COMPACT_ATOMS: atom_id res chain seq x y z
N MET A 1 4.58 14.37 23.93
CA MET A 1 5.72 13.67 23.32
C MET A 1 5.22 13.05 22.04
N ASP A 2 5.76 13.44 20.90
CA ASP A 2 5.36 12.93 19.60
C ASP A 2 5.74 11.46 19.48
N SER A 3 4.77 10.55 19.54
CA SER A 3 5.01 9.09 19.48
C SER A 3 5.79 8.66 18.24
N SER A 4 5.76 9.45 17.16
CA SER A 4 6.57 9.23 15.96
C SER A 4 8.08 9.32 16.20
N ALA A 5 8.52 10.18 17.12
CA ALA A 5 9.94 10.32 17.43
C ALA A 5 10.49 9.06 18.11
N MET A 6 9.67 8.37 18.90
CA MET A 6 10.05 7.11 19.56
C MET A 6 10.18 5.95 18.57
N LEU A 7 9.47 6.00 17.44
CA LEU A 7 9.56 5.02 16.36
C LEU A 7 10.68 5.33 15.36
N GLY A 8 11.44 6.42 15.54
CA GLY A 8 12.48 6.84 14.60
C GLY A 8 11.91 7.28 13.25
N VAL A 9 10.65 7.68 13.20
CA VAL A 9 9.98 8.08 11.95
C VAL A 9 10.45 9.49 11.58
N PRO A 10 11.02 9.71 10.38
CA PRO A 10 11.42 11.04 9.94
C PRO A 10 10.22 11.99 9.90
N ALA A 11 10.47 13.29 10.07
CA ALA A 11 9.42 14.32 10.03
C ALA A 11 8.88 14.59 8.61
N THR A 12 9.30 13.81 7.62
CA THR A 12 8.83 13.92 6.24
C THR A 12 7.39 13.41 6.11
N PRO A 13 6.58 14.00 5.21
CA PRO A 13 5.20 13.58 5.02
C PRO A 13 5.08 12.16 4.44
N VAL A 14 6.11 11.72 3.73
CA VAL A 14 6.19 10.40 3.08
C VAL A 14 7.54 9.76 3.32
N LEU A 15 7.54 8.43 3.31
CA LEU A 15 8.71 7.58 3.44
C LEU A 15 8.81 6.69 2.19
N THR A 16 10.00 6.18 1.91
CA THR A 16 10.21 5.05 1.02
C THR A 16 9.74 3.75 1.69
N VAL A 17 9.55 2.70 0.89
CA VAL A 17 9.22 1.35 1.42
C VAL A 17 10.32 0.85 2.35
N GLU A 18 11.59 1.16 2.07
CA GLU A 18 12.73 0.75 2.91
C GLU A 18 12.75 1.48 4.25
N GLU A 19 12.51 2.79 4.26
CA GLU A 19 12.41 3.56 5.51
C GLU A 19 11.22 3.07 6.36
N ALA A 20 10.07 2.77 5.74
CA ALA A 20 8.94 2.18 6.44
C ALA A 20 9.25 0.79 7.01
N ALA A 21 10.01 -0.03 6.28
CA ALA A 21 10.49 -1.33 6.76
C ALA A 21 11.35 -1.18 8.02
N SER A 22 12.25 -0.18 8.03
CA SER A 22 13.06 0.14 9.21
C SER A 22 12.22 0.57 10.41
N VAL A 23 11.20 1.43 10.19
CA VAL A 23 10.27 1.88 11.24
C VAL A 23 9.50 0.70 11.84
N LEU A 24 8.98 -0.20 10.99
CA LEU A 24 8.21 -1.38 11.42
C LEU A 24 9.10 -2.54 11.90
N ARG A 25 10.43 -2.43 11.75
CA ARG A 25 11.42 -3.48 12.05
C ARG A 25 11.15 -4.79 11.31
N ILE A 26 10.82 -4.71 10.03
CA ILE A 26 10.60 -5.86 9.15
C ILE A 26 11.64 -5.93 8.04
N GLY A 27 11.80 -7.10 7.44
CA GLY A 27 12.67 -7.28 6.28
C GLY A 27 12.17 -6.50 5.06
N ARG A 28 13.10 -5.98 4.24
CA ARG A 28 12.76 -5.22 3.02
C ARG A 28 11.86 -6.01 2.07
N SER A 29 12.16 -7.28 1.86
CA SER A 29 11.35 -8.16 1.00
C SER A 29 9.90 -8.25 1.46
N LEU A 30 9.68 -8.38 2.78
CA LEU A 30 8.33 -8.39 3.35
C LEU A 30 7.64 -7.03 3.19
N ALA A 31 8.35 -5.92 3.38
CA ALA A 31 7.78 -4.59 3.18
C ALA A 31 7.32 -4.35 1.72
N TYR A 32 8.10 -4.79 0.74
CA TYR A 32 7.71 -4.73 -0.67
C TYR A 32 6.53 -5.65 -0.99
N GLN A 33 6.48 -6.86 -0.41
CA GLN A 33 5.33 -7.76 -0.54
C GLN A 33 4.06 -7.12 0.00
N LEU A 34 4.12 -6.54 1.20
CA LEU A 34 2.98 -5.85 1.82
C LEU A 34 2.57 -4.60 1.02
N ALA A 35 3.51 -3.87 0.43
CA ALA A 35 3.20 -2.75 -0.45
C ALA A 35 2.47 -3.20 -1.73
N GLN A 36 2.87 -4.33 -2.30
CA GLN A 36 2.19 -4.92 -3.45
C GLN A 36 0.80 -5.44 -3.08
N GLU A 37 0.65 -6.05 -1.90
CA GLU A 37 -0.64 -6.49 -1.37
C GLU A 37 -1.62 -5.34 -1.17
N TYR A 38 -1.12 -4.18 -0.72
CA TYR A 38 -1.93 -2.98 -0.58
C TYR A 38 -2.51 -2.50 -1.90
N ASP A 39 -1.72 -2.54 -2.97
CA ASP A 39 -2.22 -2.22 -4.30
C ASP A 39 -3.20 -3.26 -4.83
N ALA A 40 -2.85 -4.54 -4.71
CA ALA A 40 -3.65 -5.65 -5.21
C ALA A 40 -5.00 -5.78 -4.50
N SER A 41 -5.06 -5.44 -3.21
CA SER A 41 -6.28 -5.45 -2.42
C SER A 41 -7.13 -4.18 -2.59
N GLY A 42 -6.66 -3.15 -3.30
CA GLY A 42 -7.34 -1.85 -3.34
C GLY A 42 -7.32 -1.14 -1.98
N GLY A 43 -6.26 -1.34 -1.21
CA GLY A 43 -5.97 -0.65 0.05
C GLY A 43 -6.65 -1.25 1.29
N VAL A 44 -7.01 -2.54 1.28
CA VAL A 44 -7.64 -3.20 2.44
C VAL A 44 -6.62 -3.88 3.35
N SER A 45 -5.53 -4.41 2.79
CA SER A 45 -4.50 -5.14 3.52
C SER A 45 -3.11 -4.71 3.09
N GLY A 46 -2.07 -5.11 3.82
CA GLY A 46 -0.69 -4.77 3.49
C GLY A 46 -0.21 -3.41 4.02
N LEU A 47 0.82 -2.87 3.36
CA LEU A 47 1.52 -1.63 3.75
C LEU A 47 0.94 -0.44 2.98
N PRO A 48 0.37 0.58 3.64
CA PRO A 48 -0.27 1.71 2.97
C PRO A 48 0.73 2.48 2.11
N VAL A 49 0.55 2.41 0.78
CA VAL A 49 1.40 3.07 -0.20
C VAL A 49 0.60 3.95 -1.16
N VAL A 50 1.19 5.09 -1.51
CA VAL A 50 0.80 5.92 -2.64
C VAL A 50 1.83 5.77 -3.77
N ARG A 51 1.32 5.80 -5.00
CA ARG A 51 2.13 5.63 -6.21
C ARG A 51 2.35 6.99 -6.86
N PHE A 52 3.61 7.42 -6.94
CA PHE A 52 4.04 8.63 -7.65
C PHE A 52 4.78 8.21 -8.93
N GLY A 53 4.04 7.95 -10.00
CA GLY A 53 4.59 7.38 -11.23
C GLY A 53 5.24 6.02 -10.96
N GLY A 54 6.54 5.88 -11.19
CA GLY A 54 7.30 4.64 -10.94
C GLY A 54 7.75 4.42 -9.49
N CYS A 55 7.42 5.35 -8.57
CA CYS A 55 7.90 5.33 -7.20
C CYS A 55 6.78 5.02 -6.20
N LEU A 56 7.00 4.07 -5.29
CA LEU A 56 6.15 3.84 -4.13
C LEU A 56 6.59 4.71 -2.96
N ARG A 57 5.62 5.30 -2.26
CA ARG A 57 5.85 6.07 -1.04
C ARG A 57 4.80 5.70 0.01
N VAL A 58 5.23 5.63 1.26
CA VAL A 58 4.41 5.33 2.42
C VAL A 58 4.08 6.64 3.13
N PRO A 59 2.81 7.05 3.21
CA PRO A 59 2.43 8.23 3.98
C PRO A 59 2.73 8.03 5.46
N ARG A 60 3.41 9.01 6.06
CA ARG A 60 3.84 8.94 7.47
C ARG A 60 2.67 8.70 8.41
N TRP A 61 1.57 9.42 8.22
CA TRP A 61 0.39 9.31 9.08
C TRP A 61 -0.23 7.91 9.02
N ALA A 62 -0.34 7.31 7.83
CA ALA A 62 -0.91 5.99 7.65
C ALA A 62 -0.02 4.88 8.22
N LEU A 63 1.31 5.04 8.10
CA LEU A 63 2.28 4.15 8.74
C LEU A 63 2.16 4.19 10.26
N LEU A 64 1.99 5.38 10.84
CA LEU A 64 1.81 5.54 12.28
C LEU A 64 0.50 4.88 12.73
N GLU A 65 -0.62 5.11 12.04
CA GLU A 65 -1.90 4.44 12.34
C GLU A 65 -1.77 2.91 12.31
N LEU A 66 -1.11 2.37 11.27
CA LEU A 66 -0.85 0.94 11.17
C LEU A 66 0.01 0.45 12.34
N ALA A 67 1.08 1.16 12.68
CA ALA A 67 2.01 0.75 13.73
C ALA A 67 1.38 0.84 15.15
N HIS A 68 0.51 1.81 15.39
CA HIS A 68 -0.09 2.04 16.71
C HIS A 68 -1.37 1.21 16.92
N CYS A 69 -2.18 1.06 15.88
CA CYS A 69 -3.51 0.49 16.00
C CYS A 69 -3.67 -0.84 15.25
N GLY A 70 -2.66 -1.29 14.50
CA GLY A 70 -2.74 -2.49 13.65
C GLY A 70 -3.72 -2.32 12.49
N ARG A 71 -4.17 -1.09 12.22
CA ARG A 71 -5.21 -0.81 11.22
C ARG A 71 -4.57 -0.38 9.91
N VAL A 72 -4.87 -1.10 8.83
CA VAL A 72 -4.53 -0.66 7.48
C VAL A 72 -5.44 0.49 7.10
N VAL A 73 -4.83 1.62 6.76
CA VAL A 73 -5.53 2.83 6.35
C VAL A 73 -5.79 2.77 4.85
N ARG A 74 -7.05 2.97 4.45
CA ARG A 74 -7.43 3.24 3.06
C ARG A 74 -7.02 4.67 2.70
N LEU A 75 -6.02 4.80 1.82
CA LEU A 75 -5.48 6.09 1.38
C LEU A 75 -6.36 6.75 0.32
N CYS A 76 -7.12 5.95 -0.42
CA CYS A 76 -8.13 6.38 -1.37
C CYS A 76 -9.36 5.49 -1.21
N ASP A 77 -10.57 6.03 -1.42
CA ASP A 77 -11.72 5.23 -1.88
C ASP A 77 -11.48 4.87 -3.35
N ALA A 78 -10.43 4.08 -3.61
CA ALA A 78 -10.14 3.61 -4.95
C ALA A 78 -11.44 3.03 -5.51
N THR A 79 -12.02 3.73 -6.48
CA THR A 79 -13.01 3.11 -7.34
C THR A 79 -12.24 1.99 -8.02
N VAL A 80 -12.32 0.79 -7.45
CA VAL A 80 -12.04 -0.42 -8.19
C VAL A 80 -12.83 -0.26 -9.48
N PRO A 81 -12.20 -0.21 -10.66
CA PRO A 81 -12.96 -0.45 -11.87
C PRO A 81 -13.59 -1.81 -11.65
N SER A 82 -14.91 -1.86 -11.48
CA SER A 82 -15.64 -3.12 -11.25
C SER A 82 -15.63 -4.02 -12.49
N GLU A 83 -14.88 -3.66 -13.53
CA GLU A 83 -14.89 -4.27 -14.85
C GLU A 83 -13.45 -4.41 -15.35
N LEU A 84 -12.86 -5.58 -15.08
CA LEU A 84 -11.89 -6.16 -16.02
C LEU A 84 -12.69 -6.74 -17.20
N PRO A 85 -12.18 -6.66 -18.44
CA PRO A 85 -12.96 -6.93 -19.65
C PRO A 85 -13.49 -8.36 -19.64
N ALA A 86 -14.82 -8.51 -19.72
CA ALA A 86 -15.47 -9.77 -20.03
C ALA A 86 -15.31 -10.05 -21.54
N ASP A 87 -14.07 -10.21 -22.01
CA ASP A 87 -13.78 -10.71 -23.35
C ASP A 87 -12.93 -11.97 -23.23
N VAL A 88 -13.57 -13.08 -22.87
CA VAL A 88 -13.14 -14.42 -23.30
C VAL A 88 -14.38 -15.31 -23.49
N GLU A 89 -14.47 -15.90 -24.68
CA GLU A 89 -15.48 -16.83 -25.24
C GLU A 89 -16.71 -16.19 -25.93
N GLY A 90 -17.04 -16.47 -27.19
CA GLY A 90 -16.74 -17.65 -27.98
C GLY A 90 -16.54 -17.36 -29.46
N ALA A 91 -15.55 -18.03 -30.03
CA ALA A 91 -15.62 -18.47 -31.41
C ALA A 91 -16.86 -19.37 -31.56
N VAL A 92 -17.78 -18.99 -32.44
CA VAL A 92 -18.60 -19.93 -33.20
C VAL A 92 -18.74 -19.42 -34.63
N ASP A 93 -17.97 -20.06 -35.52
CA ASP A 93 -18.42 -20.36 -36.88
C ASP A 93 -19.86 -20.92 -36.83
N VAL A 94 -20.73 -20.52 -37.78
CA VAL A 94 -21.65 -21.38 -38.56
C VAL A 94 -22.67 -20.51 -39.34
N ASP A 95 -22.63 -20.71 -40.66
CA ASP A 95 -23.51 -20.36 -41.80
C ASP A 95 -23.65 -18.90 -42.27
#